data_AF-A0A4Q2V877-F1
#
_entry.id   AF-A0A4Q2V877-F1
#
_cell.length_a   1.000
_cell.length_b   1.000
_cell.length_c   1.000
_cell.angle_alpha   90.00
_cell.angle_beta   90.00
_cell.angle_gamma   90.00
#
_symmetry.space_group_name_H-M   'P 1'
#
loop_
_entity.id
_entity.type
_entity.pdbx_description
1 polymer ?
#
loop_
_entity_poly.entity_id
_entity_poly.type
_entity_poly.pdbx_seq_one_letter_code
_entity_poly.pdbx_strand_id
1 'polypeptide(L)' 'MKRKPSPGRLAKGLERAAHEAERYASKLHELGLGDAARGVSGAARELIHAAEKAEKLAAA' A
#
# COMPACT_ATOMS: atom_id res chain seq x y z
N MET A 1 15.49 -22.54 -10.20
CA MET A 1 15.99 -21.48 -9.30
C MET A 1 14.91 -20.42 -9.12
N LYS A 2 14.45 -20.14 -7.89
CA LYS A 2 13.52 -19.03 -7.64
C LYS A 2 14.27 -17.71 -7.85
N ARG A 3 13.84 -16.89 -8.81
CA ARG A 3 14.39 -15.54 -9.01
C ARG A 3 14.14 -14.72 -7.75
N LYS A 4 15.15 -13.96 -7.30
CA LYS A 4 14.98 -13.02 -6.19
C LYS A 4 13.88 -12.01 -6.56
N PRO A 5 13.03 -11.59 -5.60
CA PRO A 5 12.05 -10.53 -5.85
C PRO A 5 12.77 -9.26 -6.30
N SER A 6 12.20 -8.53 -7.26
CA SER A 6 12.72 -7.22 -7.68
C SER A 6 12.19 -6.14 -6.75
N PRO A 7 13.05 -5.39 -6.04
CA PRO A 7 12.62 -4.33 -5.12
C PRO A 7 11.74 -3.28 -5.80
N GLY A 8 12.10 -2.81 -7.00
CA GLY A 8 11.27 -1.84 -7.74
C GLY A 8 9.93 -2.40 -8.23
N ARG A 9 9.83 -3.71 -8.52
CA ARG A 9 8.51 -4.34 -8.81
C ARG A 9 7.66 -4.44 -7.55
N LEU A 10 8.28 -4.70 -6.40
CA LEU A 10 7.60 -4.74 -5.12
C LEU A 10 7.10 -3.34 -4.73
N ALA A 11 7.92 -2.30 -4.88
CA ALA A 11 7.54 -0.91 -4.61
C ALA A 11 6.28 -0.51 -5.38
N LYS A 12 6.27 -0.72 -6.71
CA LYS A 12 5.08 -0.46 -7.56
C LYS A 12 3.85 -1.27 -7.17
N GLY A 13 4.04 -2.52 -6.72
CA GLY A 13 2.94 -3.37 -6.24
C GLY A 13 2.32 -2.83 -4.96
N LEU A 14 3.15 -2.41 -4.00
CA LEU A 14 2.73 -1.83 -2.73
C LEU A 14 2.04 -0.48 -2.91
N GLU A 15 2.56 0.38 -3.79
CA GLU A 15 1.93 1.66 -4.14
C GLU A 15 0.53 1.47 -4.71
N ARG A 16 0.36 0.53 -5.66
CA ARG A 16 -0.96 0.18 -6.20
C ARG A 16 -1.92 -0.32 -5.14
N ALA A 17 -1.45 -1.20 -4.25
CA ALA A 17 -2.25 -1.73 -3.15
C ALA A 17 -2.67 -0.62 -2.17
N ALA A 18 -1.79 0.35 -1.89
CA ALA A 18 -2.11 1.51 -1.06
C ALA A 18 -3.22 2.35 -1.67
N HIS A 19 -3.13 2.69 -2.96
CA HIS A 19 -4.18 3.44 -3.64
C HIS A 19 -5.51 2.69 -3.67
N GLU A 20 -5.47 1.37 -3.81
CA GLU A 20 -6.67 0.55 -3.76
C GLU A 20 -7.28 0.52 -2.35
N ALA A 21 -6.45 0.39 -1.31
CA ALA A 21 -6.87 0.46 0.07
C ALA A 21 -7.53 1.83 0.39
N GLU A 22 -6.95 2.95 -0.03
CA GLU A 22 -7.58 4.28 0.13
C GLU A 22 -8.95 4.37 -0.56
N ARG A 23 -9.11 3.78 -1.76
CA ARG A 23 -10.42 3.71 -2.42
C ARG A 23 -11.43 2.90 -1.60
N TYR A 24 -11.02 1.80 -0.98
CA TYR A 24 -11.90 1.04 -0.09
C TYR A 24 -12.19 1.81 1.21
N ALA A 25 -11.22 2.53 1.77
CA ALA A 25 -11.44 3.37 2.93
C ALA A 25 -12.51 4.44 2.67
N SER A 26 -12.49 5.11 1.51
CA SER A 26 -13.54 6.05 1.10
C SER A 26 -14.91 5.38 1.07
N LYS A 27 -15.02 4.22 0.41
CA LYS A 27 -16.29 3.48 0.32
C LYS A 27 -16.80 3.04 1.70
N LEU A 28 -15.92 2.59 2.59
CA LEU A 28 -16.27 2.23 3.95
C LEU A 28 -16.79 3.44 4.73
N HIS A 29 -16.15 4.61 4.54
CA HIS A 29 -16.59 5.84 5.16
C HIS A 29 -17.99 6.26 4.67
N GLU A 30 -18.23 6.20 3.36
CA GLU A 30 -19.54 6.48 2.74
C GLU A 30 -20.65 5.55 3.24
N LEU A 31 -20.32 4.30 3.61
CA LEU A 31 -21.23 3.34 4.22
C LEU A 31 -21.43 3.53 5.73
N GLY A 32 -20.84 4.56 6.33
CA GLY A 32 -20.91 4.83 7.77
C GLY A 32 -19.98 3.98 8.63
N LEU A 33 -19.09 3.18 8.01
CA LEU A 33 -18.13 2.30 8.69
C LEU A 33 -16.83 3.04 9.00
N GLY A 34 -16.92 4.18 9.69
CA GLY A 34 -15.81 5.12 9.90
C GLY A 34 -14.57 4.52 10.57
N ASP A 35 -14.74 3.61 11.54
CA ASP A 35 -13.61 2.94 12.21
C ASP A 35 -12.86 2.00 11.27
N ALA A 36 -13.58 1.23 10.47
CA ALA A 36 -12.99 0.37 9.46
C ALA A 36 -12.28 1.20 8.37
N ALA A 37 -12.89 2.30 7.93
CA ALA A 37 -12.28 3.23 6.98
C ALA A 37 -10.95 3.79 7.50
N ARG A 38 -10.89 4.21 8.77
CA ARG A 38 -9.65 4.68 9.41
C ARG A 38 -8.58 3.59 9.45
N GLY A 39 -8.95 2.36 9.82
CA GLY A 39 -8.03 1.22 9.81
C GLY A 39 -7.45 0.93 8.42
N VAL A 40 -8.30 0.93 7.39
CA VAL A 40 -7.88 0.67 6.01
C VAL A 40 -7.00 1.80 5.45
N SER A 41 -7.33 3.07 5.71
CA SER A 41 -6.45 4.20 5.34
C SER A 41 -5.11 4.14 6.09
N GLY A 42 -5.11 3.73 7.36
CA GLY A 42 -3.87 3.45 8.10
C GLY A 42 -3.00 2.40 7.41
N ALA A 43 -3.60 1.28 7.00
CA ALA A 43 -2.89 0.23 6.26
C ALA A 43 -2.35 0.73 4.90
N ALA A 44 -3.11 1.60 4.20
CA ALA A 44 -2.65 2.20 2.95
C ALA A 44 -1.38 3.04 3.14
N ARG A 45 -1.30 3.82 4.23
CA ARG A 45 -0.09 4.59 4.57
C ARG A 45 1.11 3.70 4.85
N GLU A 46 0.91 2.60 5.58
CA GLU A 46 1.98 1.61 5.80
C GLU A 46 2.47 0.95 4.50
N LEU A 47 1.56 0.69 3.56
CA LEU A 47 1.90 0.19 2.23
C LEU A 47 2.75 1.20 1.44
N ILE A 48 2.41 2.50 1.50
CA ILE A 48 3.24 3.56 0.90
C ILE A 48 4.63 3.60 1.53
N HIS A 49 4.72 3.60 2.86
CA HIS A 49 6.02 3.59 3.55
C HIS A 49 6.86 2.37 3.21
N ALA A 50 6.24 1.19 3.07
CA ALA A 50 6.93 0.00 2.60
C ALA A 50 7.40 0.13 1.14
N ALA A 51 6.58 0.74 0.27
CA ALA A 51 6.93 1.01 -1.13
C ALA A 51 8.16 1.94 -1.22
N GLU A 52 8.17 3.03 -0.45
CA GLU A 52 9.29 3.97 -0.38
C GLU A 52 10.59 3.30 0.06
N LYS A 53 10.53 2.41 1.07
CA LYS A 53 11.69 1.63 1.52
C LYS A 53 12.17 0.67 0.43
N ALA A 54 11.26 0.00 -0.27
CA ALA A 54 11.60 -0.90 -1.38
C ALA A 54 12.21 -0.16 -2.57
N GLU A 55 11.74 1.06 -2.87
CA GLU A 55 12.30 1.91 -3.93
C GLU A 55 13.72 2.38 -3.58
N LYS A 56 13.96 2.78 -2.33
CA LYS A 56 15.32 3.11 -1.84
C LYS A 56 16.29 1.93 -1.99
N LEU A 57 15.82 0.71 -1.75
CA LEU A 57 16.61 -0.52 -1.97
C LEU A 57 16.83 -0.83 -3.46
N ALA A 58 15.95 -0.37 -4.35
CA ALA A 58 16.11 -0.53 -5.80
C ALA A 58 17.13 0.46 -6.39
N ALA A 59 17.27 1.62 -5.74
CA ALA A 59 18.17 2.70 -6.15
C ALA A 59 19.59 2.60 -5.57
N ALA A 60 19.83 1.66 -4.65
CA ALA A 60 21.13 1.35 -4.03
C ALA A 60 21.84 0.22 -4.78
#